data_AF-A0A496AZL7-F1
#
_entry.id   AF-A0A496AZL7-F1
#
_cell.length_a   1.000
_cell.length_b   1.000
_cell.length_c   1.000
_cell.angle_alpha   90.00
_cell.angle_beta   90.00
_cell.angle_gamma   90.00
#
_symmetry.space_group_name_H-M   'P 1'
#
loop_
_entity.id
_entity.type
_entity.pdbx_description
1 polymer ?
#
loop_
_entity_poly.entity_id
_entity_poly.type
_entity_poly.pdbx_seq_one_letter_code
_entity_poly.pdbx_strand_id
1 'polypeptide(L)'
;MGILSDKIMLNLDGNAEVNVNGFIAPIEYTQYDFHVKWDALANLRVAESEKRHPASVFCDFLPKEAVSIGIPWAIKHIGVLRLLEQLHPSPSLDMRVDARSSMKESQGLWACLRAYNDEYADIVFRIHTEFALKDGWFTPSQFTGHLIIDRIRESVAFFQMYVPKTTLNFDVNWKGPVGSNVETWITDIGFCPQMELRAGIEDVPPDIEFAESITQKEVEHKLILCFYKSQHINWVSLEEALEMAPAQQKPIHALSIDGPLADESC
;
A
#
# COMPACT_ATOMS: atom_id res chain seq x y z
N MET A 1 -10.21 -22.02 -31.06
CA MET A 1 -10.23 -21.70 -29.62
C MET A 1 -8.85 -22.01 -29.11
N GLY A 2 -7.96 -21.00 -29.08
CA GLY A 2 -6.58 -21.17 -28.64
C GLY A 2 -6.56 -21.32 -27.13
N ILE A 3 -5.73 -22.24 -26.62
CA ILE A 3 -5.49 -22.41 -25.19
C ILE A 3 -4.79 -21.14 -24.73
N LEU A 4 -5.46 -20.30 -23.93
CA LEU A 4 -4.80 -19.21 -23.21
C LEU A 4 -3.75 -19.84 -22.31
N SER A 5 -2.52 -19.34 -22.41
CA SER A 5 -1.46 -19.71 -21.48
C SER A 5 -1.85 -19.21 -20.09
N ASP A 6 -1.84 -20.07 -19.08
CA ASP A 6 -2.12 -19.72 -17.67
C ASP A 6 -1.16 -18.65 -17.09
N LYS A 7 -0.16 -18.23 -17.89
CA LYS A 7 0.82 -17.19 -17.58
C LYS A 7 0.91 -16.19 -18.71
N ILE A 8 1.01 -14.91 -18.37
CA ILE A 8 1.21 -13.81 -19.31
C ILE A 8 2.47 -13.02 -18.99
N MET A 9 3.12 -12.51 -20.03
CA MET A 9 4.18 -11.51 -19.91
C MET A 9 3.55 -10.11 -19.89
N LEU A 10 4.01 -9.27 -18.98
CA LEU A 10 3.57 -7.88 -18.82
C LEU A 10 4.72 -6.96 -19.22
N ASN A 11 4.48 -6.03 -20.13
CA ASN A 11 5.49 -5.11 -20.64
C ASN A 11 4.94 -3.67 -20.70
N LEU A 12 5.86 -2.72 -20.63
CA LEU A 12 5.63 -1.30 -20.87
C LEU A 12 6.79 -0.75 -21.71
N ASP A 13 6.50 0.13 -22.66
CA ASP A 13 7.50 0.94 -23.35
C ASP A 13 8.05 1.98 -22.37
N GLY A 14 9.23 1.70 -21.82
CA GLY A 14 9.88 2.53 -20.81
C GLY A 14 10.25 3.95 -21.26
N ASN A 15 10.16 4.26 -22.56
CA ASN A 15 10.46 5.58 -23.13
C ASN A 15 9.26 6.53 -23.15
N ALA A 16 8.04 6.01 -22.94
CA ALA A 16 6.86 6.84 -22.84
C ALA A 16 6.90 7.70 -21.56
N GLU A 17 6.17 8.81 -21.55
CA GLU A 17 6.01 9.67 -20.38
C GLU A 17 4.59 9.55 -19.83
N VAL A 18 4.47 9.52 -18.51
CA VAL A 18 3.19 9.43 -17.78
C VAL A 18 3.05 10.68 -16.92
N ASN A 19 1.99 11.46 -17.14
CA ASN A 19 1.65 12.59 -16.27
C ASN A 19 0.94 12.06 -15.02
N VAL A 20 1.52 12.27 -13.85
CA VAL A 20 0.98 11.85 -12.56
C VAL A 20 0.55 13.08 -11.76
N ASN A 21 -0.69 13.08 -11.31
CA ASN A 21 -1.24 14.08 -10.40
C ASN A 21 -1.12 13.56 -8.96
N GLY A 22 -0.71 14.41 -8.03
CA GLY A 22 -0.55 14.08 -6.63
C GLY A 22 -1.40 14.96 -5.72
N PHE A 23 -1.98 14.37 -4.68
CA PHE A 23 -2.89 15.03 -3.77
C PHE A 23 -2.59 14.61 -2.33
N ILE A 24 -2.55 15.59 -1.42
CA ILE A 24 -2.58 15.37 0.03
C ILE A 24 -3.58 16.39 0.59
N ALA A 25 -4.69 15.90 1.16
CA ALA A 25 -5.68 16.72 1.82
C ALA A 25 -5.16 17.20 3.19
N PRO A 26 -5.61 18.38 3.67
CA PRO A 26 -5.33 18.82 5.02
C PRO A 26 -5.76 17.78 6.06
N ILE A 27 -4.94 17.61 7.09
CA ILE A 27 -5.24 16.73 8.21
C ILE A 27 -6.07 17.53 9.22
N GLU A 28 -7.31 17.11 9.40
CA GLU A 28 -8.26 17.77 10.30
C GLU A 28 -8.44 17.03 11.64
N TYR A 29 -7.81 15.87 11.79
CA TYR A 29 -7.94 15.05 12.99
C TYR A 29 -6.67 14.25 13.29
N THR A 30 -6.25 14.32 14.55
CA THR A 30 -5.38 13.35 15.23
C THR A 30 -5.83 13.24 16.68
N GLN A 31 -5.57 12.10 17.34
CA GLN A 31 -6.08 11.81 18.69
C GLN A 31 -5.58 12.83 19.73
N TYR A 32 -4.38 13.37 19.60
CA TYR A 32 -3.78 14.33 20.53
C TYR A 32 -3.54 15.74 19.95
N ASP A 33 -4.28 16.11 18.90
CA ASP A 33 -4.22 17.40 18.18
C ASP A 33 -2.84 17.76 17.59
N PHE A 34 -2.01 16.77 17.23
CA PHE A 34 -0.74 17.02 16.53
C PHE A 34 -0.94 17.78 15.22
N HIS A 35 -2.05 17.58 14.52
CA HIS A 35 -2.40 18.36 13.33
C HIS A 35 -2.57 19.87 13.59
N VAL A 36 -2.77 20.29 14.85
CA VAL A 36 -2.78 21.70 15.28
C VAL A 36 -1.44 22.11 15.89
N LYS A 37 -0.85 21.24 16.72
CA LYS A 37 0.31 21.54 17.57
C LYS A 37 1.64 21.43 16.83
N TRP A 38 1.71 20.62 15.77
CA TRP A 38 2.93 20.32 15.04
C TRP A 38 2.90 20.90 13.62
N ASP A 39 3.64 21.99 13.43
CA ASP A 39 3.69 22.75 12.17
C ASP A 39 4.00 21.89 10.93
N ALA A 40 4.88 20.91 11.03
CA ALA A 40 5.22 20.06 9.89
C ALA A 40 4.06 19.15 9.45
N LEU A 41 3.24 18.69 10.41
CA LEU A 41 2.07 17.86 10.12
C LEU A 41 0.88 18.72 9.67
N ALA A 42 0.65 19.86 10.33
CA ALA A 42 -0.40 20.82 9.98
C ALA A 42 -0.26 21.32 8.54
N ASN A 43 0.98 21.48 8.09
CA ASN A 43 1.32 21.90 6.73
C ASN A 43 1.82 20.73 5.87
N LEU A 44 1.39 19.49 6.10
CA LEU A 44 1.69 18.40 5.19
C LEU A 44 0.88 18.58 3.89
N ARG A 45 1.58 18.66 2.76
CA ARG A 45 1.00 18.84 1.42
C ARG A 45 1.88 18.13 0.40
N VAL A 46 1.28 17.80 -0.75
CA VAL A 46 1.99 17.19 -1.88
C VAL A 46 3.20 18.04 -2.26
N ALA A 47 4.34 17.40 -2.50
CA ALA A 47 5.56 18.09 -2.90
C ALA A 47 5.45 18.64 -4.34
N GLU A 48 4.92 17.82 -5.24
CA GLU A 48 4.67 18.18 -6.64
C GLU A 48 3.28 17.70 -7.08
N SER A 49 2.33 18.63 -7.22
CA SER A 49 0.93 18.29 -7.56
C SER A 49 0.78 17.66 -8.95
N GLU A 50 1.69 17.97 -9.88
CA GLU A 50 1.74 17.39 -11.21
C GLU A 50 3.20 17.11 -11.57
N LYS A 51 3.50 15.90 -12.03
CA LYS A 51 4.86 15.52 -12.42
C LYS A 51 4.83 14.53 -13.58
N ARG A 52 5.76 14.71 -14.52
CA ARG A 52 6.02 13.72 -15.58
C ARG A 52 7.01 12.69 -15.08
N HIS A 53 6.65 11.43 -15.22
CA HIS A 53 7.52 10.31 -14.94
C HIS A 53 7.72 9.48 -16.21
N PRO A 54 8.94 9.02 -16.50
CA PRO A 54 9.13 8.06 -17.57
C PRO A 54 8.43 6.75 -17.19
N ALA A 55 7.83 6.08 -18.17
CA ALA A 55 7.12 4.80 -18.00
C ALA A 55 8.01 3.71 -17.38
N SER A 56 9.35 3.83 -17.50
CA SER A 56 10.32 3.01 -16.78
C SER A 56 10.15 2.96 -15.26
N VAL A 57 9.56 4.01 -14.65
CA VAL A 57 9.18 4.03 -13.23
C VAL A 57 8.10 2.98 -12.93
N PHE A 58 7.16 2.78 -13.86
CA PHE A 58 6.06 1.82 -13.73
C PHE A 58 6.51 0.39 -14.10
N CYS A 59 7.55 0.24 -14.93
CA CYS A 59 8.15 -1.07 -15.22
C CYS A 59 8.64 -1.79 -13.95
N ASP A 60 8.98 -1.04 -12.89
CA ASP A 60 9.41 -1.61 -11.61
C ASP A 60 8.28 -2.34 -10.84
N PHE A 61 7.02 -2.09 -11.19
CA PHE A 61 5.84 -2.79 -10.68
C PHE A 61 5.58 -4.12 -11.39
N LEU A 62 6.22 -4.35 -12.55
CA LEU A 62 5.99 -5.54 -13.37
C LEU A 62 6.90 -6.71 -12.93
N PRO A 63 6.42 -7.97 -13.04
CA PRO A 63 7.24 -9.14 -12.79
C PRO A 63 8.27 -9.31 -13.92
N LYS A 64 9.43 -9.90 -13.60
CA LYS A 64 10.48 -10.19 -14.61
C LYS A 64 10.13 -11.36 -15.53
N GLU A 65 9.22 -12.22 -15.09
CA GLU A 65 8.83 -13.45 -15.76
C GLU A 65 7.32 -13.47 -15.95
N ALA A 66 6.85 -14.38 -16.81
CA ALA A 66 5.43 -14.55 -17.05
C ALA A 66 4.72 -15.00 -15.75
N VAL A 67 3.59 -14.37 -15.44
CA VAL A 67 2.87 -14.54 -14.18
C VAL A 67 1.43 -15.02 -14.39
N SER A 68 0.91 -15.77 -13.43
CA SER A 68 -0.50 -16.17 -13.37
C SER A 68 -1.29 -15.22 -12.48
N ILE A 69 -2.60 -15.13 -12.70
CA ILE A 69 -3.49 -14.38 -11.82
C ILE A 69 -3.36 -14.87 -10.38
N GLY A 70 -3.35 -13.93 -9.43
CA GLY A 70 -3.38 -14.24 -8.01
C GLY A 70 -2.06 -14.76 -7.44
N ILE A 71 -0.95 -14.68 -8.18
CA ILE A 71 0.39 -14.99 -7.67
C ILE A 71 1.13 -13.68 -7.39
N PRO A 72 1.39 -13.32 -6.11
CA PRO A 72 2.10 -12.09 -5.78
C PRO A 72 3.59 -12.13 -6.17
N TRP A 73 4.16 -10.97 -6.45
CA TRP A 73 5.60 -10.75 -6.64
C TRP A 73 6.07 -9.48 -5.96
N ALA A 74 7.36 -9.44 -5.63
CA ALA A 74 8.00 -8.27 -5.04
C ALA A 74 8.24 -7.19 -6.11
N ILE A 75 7.90 -5.94 -5.78
CA ILE A 75 8.13 -4.76 -6.61
C ILE A 75 9.55 -4.23 -6.38
N LYS A 76 10.17 -3.66 -7.41
CA LYS A 76 11.47 -2.99 -7.26
C LYS A 76 11.30 -1.61 -6.62
N HIS A 77 12.21 -1.29 -5.71
CA HIS A 77 12.09 -0.10 -4.85
C HIS A 77 12.29 1.25 -5.59
N ILE A 78 13.07 1.27 -6.67
CA ILE A 78 13.55 2.51 -7.30
C ILE A 78 12.40 3.32 -7.91
N GLY A 79 11.55 2.67 -8.71
CA GLY A 79 10.36 3.32 -9.29
C GLY A 79 9.39 3.82 -8.21
N VAL A 80 9.14 3.01 -7.19
CA VAL A 80 8.26 3.40 -6.07
C VAL A 80 8.78 4.62 -5.33
N LEU A 81 10.08 4.67 -5.00
CA LEU A 81 10.67 5.84 -4.34
C LEU A 81 10.48 7.13 -5.14
N ARG A 82 10.67 7.08 -6.46
CA ARG A 82 10.48 8.25 -7.34
C ARG A 82 9.03 8.76 -7.36
N LEU A 83 8.06 7.84 -7.27
CA LEU A 83 6.65 8.21 -7.13
C LEU A 83 6.38 8.80 -5.74
N LEU A 84 6.86 8.18 -4.68
CA LEU A 84 6.70 8.68 -3.31
C LEU A 84 7.35 10.04 -3.09
N GLU A 85 8.46 10.34 -3.76
CA GLU A 85 9.12 11.66 -3.77
C GLU A 85 8.21 12.78 -4.29
N GLN A 86 7.24 12.45 -5.16
CA GLN A 86 6.22 13.40 -5.61
C GLN A 86 5.25 13.77 -4.47
N LEU A 87 4.95 12.84 -3.57
CA LEU A 87 4.11 13.11 -2.39
C LEU A 87 4.89 13.88 -1.33
N HIS A 88 6.11 13.46 -1.02
CA HIS A 88 6.95 14.10 0.00
C HIS A 88 8.45 13.90 -0.34
N PRO A 89 9.32 14.91 -0.19
CA PRO A 89 10.73 14.86 -0.61
C PRO A 89 11.63 13.90 0.18
N SER A 90 11.11 13.18 1.16
CA SER A 90 11.90 12.31 2.04
C SER A 90 11.13 11.04 2.40
N PRO A 91 10.77 10.20 1.41
CA PRO A 91 10.18 8.91 1.68
C PRO A 91 11.25 7.91 2.15
N SER A 92 10.83 6.91 2.92
CA SER A 92 11.62 5.75 3.27
C SER A 92 10.78 4.49 3.10
N LEU A 93 11.37 3.49 2.47
CA LEU A 93 10.82 2.14 2.38
C LEU A 93 11.33 1.24 3.52
N ASP A 94 12.35 1.69 4.24
CA ASP A 94 12.85 1.04 5.44
C ASP A 94 12.11 1.61 6.65
N MET A 95 11.07 0.91 7.08
CA MET A 95 10.24 1.33 8.21
C MET A 95 10.98 1.25 9.54
N ARG A 96 10.88 2.28 10.39
CA ARG A 96 11.60 2.38 11.67
C ARG A 96 11.04 1.51 12.80
N VAL A 97 9.75 1.18 12.79
CA VAL A 97 9.15 0.27 13.79
C VAL A 97 9.85 -1.10 13.75
N ASP A 98 10.19 -1.54 12.55
CA ASP A 98 10.92 -2.80 12.27
C ASP A 98 12.43 -2.72 12.52
N ALA A 99 12.99 -1.53 12.72
CA ALA A 99 14.38 -1.38 13.20
C ALA A 99 14.50 -1.60 14.72
N ARG A 100 13.38 -1.47 15.44
CA ARG A 100 13.30 -1.60 16.91
C ARG A 100 12.72 -2.93 17.35
N SER A 101 11.91 -3.57 16.52
CA SER A 101 11.47 -4.95 16.68
C SER A 101 12.31 -5.85 15.75
N SER A 102 12.60 -7.11 16.11
CA SER A 102 13.26 -8.04 15.18
C SER A 102 12.30 -8.55 14.08
N MET A 103 11.18 -7.87 13.87
CA MET A 103 10.11 -8.27 12.95
C MET A 103 10.20 -7.38 11.70
N LYS A 104 10.32 -8.01 10.53
CA LYS A 104 10.28 -7.36 9.21
C LYS A 104 8.93 -7.58 8.52
N GLU A 105 7.87 -7.78 9.30
CA GLU A 105 6.58 -8.27 8.78
C GLU A 105 5.79 -7.15 8.10
N SER A 106 6.10 -5.89 8.36
CA SER A 106 5.45 -4.74 7.71
C SER A 106 6.26 -4.16 6.54
N GLN A 107 7.51 -4.59 6.35
CA GLN A 107 8.35 -4.13 5.25
C GLN A 107 8.00 -4.82 3.92
N GLY A 108 7.79 -4.02 2.88
CA GLY A 108 7.80 -4.52 1.52
C GLY A 108 6.87 -3.78 0.56
N LEU A 109 6.98 -4.21 -0.68
CA LEU A 109 6.23 -3.71 -1.82
C LEU A 109 5.81 -4.94 -2.63
N TRP A 110 4.52 -5.26 -2.66
CA TRP A 110 4.02 -6.46 -3.32
C TRP A 110 2.97 -6.08 -4.36
N ALA A 111 3.05 -6.70 -5.52
CA ALA A 111 2.06 -6.59 -6.59
C ALA A 111 1.49 -7.97 -6.92
N CYS A 112 0.32 -7.99 -7.53
CA CYS A 112 -0.36 -9.19 -7.94
C CYS A 112 -1.23 -8.91 -9.16
N LEU A 113 -1.21 -9.82 -10.13
CA LEU A 113 -2.06 -9.73 -11.32
C LEU A 113 -3.47 -10.11 -10.88
N ARG A 114 -4.40 -9.15 -10.93
CA ARG A 114 -5.80 -9.38 -10.54
C ARG A 114 -6.61 -9.90 -11.72
N ALA A 115 -6.42 -9.31 -12.91
CA ALA A 115 -7.22 -9.63 -14.08
C ALA A 115 -6.49 -9.27 -15.38
N TYR A 116 -6.85 -9.94 -16.48
CA TYR A 116 -6.39 -9.56 -17.82
C TYR A 116 -7.34 -10.03 -18.93
N ASN A 117 -7.25 -9.39 -20.09
CA ASN A 117 -7.76 -9.84 -21.39
C ASN A 117 -6.68 -9.55 -22.45
N ASP A 118 -7.00 -9.67 -23.74
CA ASP A 118 -6.03 -9.46 -24.82
C ASP A 118 -5.46 -8.02 -24.86
N GLU A 119 -6.22 -7.02 -24.40
CA GLU A 119 -5.84 -5.61 -24.46
C GLU A 119 -5.34 -5.04 -23.13
N TYR A 120 -5.90 -5.44 -21.99
CA TYR A 120 -5.61 -4.87 -20.69
C TYR A 120 -5.16 -5.90 -19.67
N ALA A 121 -4.29 -5.48 -18.75
CA ALA A 121 -4.01 -6.21 -17.52
C ALA A 121 -4.09 -5.25 -16.32
N ASP A 122 -4.75 -5.69 -15.26
CA ASP A 122 -4.90 -4.96 -14.00
C ASP A 122 -4.02 -5.59 -12.92
N ILE A 123 -3.06 -4.80 -12.45
CA ILE A 123 -2.11 -5.14 -11.41
C ILE A 123 -2.50 -4.38 -10.16
N VAL A 124 -2.82 -5.11 -9.09
CA VAL A 124 -3.07 -4.53 -7.77
C VAL A 124 -1.80 -4.63 -6.95
N PHE A 125 -1.49 -3.58 -6.19
CA PHE A 125 -0.31 -3.55 -5.34
C PHE A 125 -0.56 -2.93 -3.98
N ARG A 126 0.34 -3.25 -3.06
CA ARG A 126 0.38 -2.76 -1.69
C ARG A 126 1.79 -2.38 -1.30
N ILE A 127 1.91 -1.20 -0.71
CA ILE A 127 3.19 -0.53 -0.44
C ILE A 127 3.18 0.04 0.98
N HIS A 128 4.19 -0.31 1.75
CA HIS A 128 4.45 0.27 3.07
C HIS A 128 5.62 1.24 3.00
N THR A 129 5.47 2.41 3.63
CA THR A 129 6.46 3.48 3.60
C THR A 129 6.25 4.44 4.77
N GLU A 130 7.26 5.25 5.07
CA GLU A 130 7.17 6.39 5.99
C GLU A 130 7.74 7.65 5.31
N PHE A 131 7.31 8.82 5.75
CA PHE A 131 7.85 10.11 5.31
C PHE A 131 8.54 10.81 6.48
N ALA A 132 9.79 11.23 6.25
CA ALA A 132 10.52 12.04 7.22
C ALA A 132 10.04 13.48 7.21
N LEU A 133 9.44 13.91 8.31
CA LEU A 133 9.09 15.30 8.59
C LEU A 133 10.23 15.98 9.35
N LYS A 134 10.22 17.32 9.41
CA LYS A 134 11.29 18.13 10.01
C LYS A 134 11.71 17.65 11.41
N ASP A 135 10.73 17.33 12.25
CA ASP A 135 10.94 16.94 13.66
C ASP A 135 10.21 15.62 13.99
N GLY A 136 10.01 14.76 12.99
CA GLY A 136 9.22 13.54 13.17
C GLY A 136 9.02 12.71 11.93
N TRP A 137 8.10 11.74 12.03
CA TRP A 137 7.75 10.83 10.95
C TRP A 137 6.24 10.77 10.79
N PHE A 138 5.83 10.58 9.54
CA PHE A 138 4.46 10.27 9.15
C PHE A 138 4.47 8.91 8.47
N THR A 139 3.70 7.96 9.00
CA THR A 139 3.62 6.60 8.52
C THR A 139 2.17 6.32 8.13
N PRO A 140 1.82 6.39 6.83
CA PRO A 140 0.51 5.94 6.37
C PRO A 140 0.29 4.46 6.72
N SER A 141 -0.97 4.05 6.89
CA SER A 141 -1.32 2.65 7.15
C SER A 141 -0.83 1.73 6.04
N GLN A 142 -1.05 2.11 4.79
CA GLN A 142 -0.43 1.54 3.59
C GLN A 142 -0.84 2.38 2.38
N PHE A 143 -0.14 2.21 1.27
CA PHE A 143 -0.63 2.58 -0.05
C PHE A 143 -1.20 1.35 -0.75
N THR A 144 -2.47 1.41 -1.12
CA THR A 144 -3.12 0.49 -2.07
C THR A 144 -3.09 1.10 -3.45
N GLY A 145 -2.98 0.29 -4.50
CA GLY A 145 -3.07 0.84 -5.84
C GLY A 145 -3.37 -0.14 -6.95
N HIS A 146 -3.70 0.44 -8.10
CA HIS A 146 -3.99 -0.21 -9.35
C HIS A 146 -3.05 0.34 -10.43
N LEU A 147 -2.47 -0.56 -11.23
CA LEU A 147 -1.77 -0.25 -12.46
C LEU A 147 -2.43 -1.05 -13.58
N ILE A 148 -3.18 -0.36 -14.42
CA ILE A 148 -3.79 -0.92 -15.62
C ILE A 148 -2.89 -0.60 -16.80
N ILE A 149 -2.39 -1.65 -17.44
CA ILE A 149 -1.56 -1.53 -18.64
C ILE A 149 -2.38 -1.85 -19.88
N ASP A 150 -2.22 -1.05 -20.93
CA ASP A 150 -2.58 -1.42 -22.30
C ASP A 150 -1.45 -2.31 -22.84
N ARG A 151 -1.76 -3.60 -23.04
CA ARG A 151 -0.84 -4.65 -23.47
C ARG A 151 -0.50 -4.57 -24.96
N ILE A 152 -1.35 -3.92 -25.76
CA ILE A 152 -1.13 -3.76 -27.20
C ILE A 152 -0.19 -2.58 -27.44
N ARG A 153 -0.42 -1.48 -26.72
CA ARG A 153 0.40 -0.27 -26.80
C ARG A 153 1.59 -0.27 -25.86
N GLU A 154 1.68 -1.25 -24.97
CA GLU A 154 2.65 -1.34 -23.88
C GLU A 154 2.73 -0.01 -23.10
N SER A 155 1.57 0.51 -22.68
CA SER A 155 1.48 1.83 -22.04
C SER A 155 0.64 1.80 -20.76
N VAL A 156 0.85 2.78 -19.88
CA VAL A 156 0.04 2.95 -18.68
C VAL A 156 -1.31 3.53 -19.08
N ALA A 157 -2.37 2.70 -19.02
CA ALA A 157 -3.74 3.15 -19.28
C ALA A 157 -4.31 3.90 -18.06
N PHE A 158 -4.02 3.39 -16.86
CA PHE A 158 -4.41 4.00 -15.59
C PHE A 158 -3.46 3.61 -14.48
N PHE A 159 -3.23 4.55 -13.58
CA PHE A 159 -2.50 4.33 -12.36
C PHE A 159 -3.19 5.06 -11.21
N GLN A 160 -3.31 4.38 -10.07
CA GLN A 160 -3.69 4.98 -8.81
C GLN A 160 -2.89 4.35 -7.69
N MET A 161 -2.36 5.16 -6.78
CA MET A 161 -1.74 4.74 -5.54
C MET A 161 -2.23 5.67 -4.43
N TYR A 162 -2.92 5.13 -3.44
CA TYR A 162 -3.61 5.93 -2.43
C TYR A 162 -3.59 5.29 -1.05
N VAL A 163 -3.67 6.12 -0.01
CA VAL A 163 -3.90 5.67 1.36
C VAL A 163 -5.39 5.34 1.52
N PRO A 164 -5.78 4.10 1.90
CA PRO A 164 -7.18 3.74 2.06
C PRO A 164 -7.94 4.61 3.05
N LYS A 165 -9.24 4.77 2.80
CA LYS A 165 -10.17 5.48 3.70
C LYS A 165 -10.69 4.52 4.76
N THR A 166 -9.94 4.38 5.83
CA THR A 166 -10.31 3.66 7.07
C THR A 166 -10.67 4.65 8.18
N THR A 167 -11.01 4.17 9.39
CA THR A 167 -11.30 5.04 10.54
C THR A 167 -10.13 5.95 10.90
N LEU A 168 -8.93 5.36 10.94
CA LEU A 168 -7.62 6.00 11.09
C LEU A 168 -6.72 5.39 10.03
N ASN A 169 -5.80 6.16 9.46
CA ASN A 169 -5.00 5.71 8.32
C ASN A 169 -3.56 6.22 8.30
N PHE A 170 -3.06 6.76 9.41
CA PHE A 170 -1.65 7.01 9.60
C PHE A 170 -1.28 7.07 11.08
N ASP A 171 -0.04 6.72 11.37
CA ASP A 171 0.67 7.05 12.61
C ASP A 171 1.65 8.19 12.40
N VAL A 172 1.91 8.93 13.47
CA VAL A 172 2.96 9.94 13.51
C VAL A 172 3.79 9.81 14.77
N ASN A 173 5.10 10.06 14.63
CA ASN A 173 5.98 10.22 15.78
C ASN A 173 6.59 11.61 15.75
N TRP A 174 6.31 12.41 16.77
CA TRP A 174 6.86 13.74 16.93
C TRP A 174 7.94 13.75 18.00
N LYS A 175 9.07 14.40 17.74
CA LYS A 175 10.06 14.69 18.76
C LYS A 175 9.47 15.69 19.75
N GLY A 176 9.23 15.25 20.97
CA GLY A 176 8.57 16.06 22.00
C GLY A 176 9.32 17.37 22.31
N PRO A 177 8.63 18.37 22.90
CA PRO A 177 9.22 19.68 23.20
C PRO A 177 10.44 19.58 24.13
N VAL A 178 11.44 20.41 23.83
CA VAL A 178 12.76 20.46 24.50
C VAL A 178 12.58 20.74 26.00
N GLY A 179 13.06 19.83 26.86
CA GLY A 179 13.00 20.00 28.32
C GLY A 179 13.48 18.83 29.17
N SER A 180 13.57 17.61 28.62
CA SER A 180 14.20 16.45 29.25
C SER A 180 15.53 16.12 28.58
N ASN A 181 16.54 15.70 29.34
CA ASN A 181 17.85 15.24 28.84
C ASN A 181 17.80 13.93 28.01
N VAL A 182 16.61 13.53 27.55
CA VAL A 182 16.34 12.32 26.78
C VAL A 182 15.42 12.72 25.61
N GLU A 183 15.85 12.41 24.38
CA GLU A 183 14.98 12.52 23.20
C GLU A 183 13.78 11.59 23.39
N THR A 184 12.61 12.18 23.60
CA THR A 184 11.36 11.44 23.79
C THR A 184 10.53 11.58 22.52
N TRP A 185 10.25 10.46 21.87
CA TRP A 185 9.32 10.38 20.75
C TRP A 185 7.92 10.18 21.30
N ILE A 186 6.97 11.02 20.88
CA ILE A 186 5.56 10.92 21.26
C ILE A 186 4.80 10.47 20.02
N THR A 187 3.98 9.43 20.16
CA THR A 187 3.16 8.89 19.08
C THR A 187 1.76 9.49 19.13
N ASP A 188 1.20 9.77 17.96
CA ASP A 188 -0.21 10.11 17.76
C ASP A 188 -0.71 9.38 16.51
N ILE A 189 -2.02 9.24 16.37
CA ILE A 189 -2.68 8.55 15.25
C ILE A 189 -3.73 9.49 14.67
N GLY A 190 -3.99 9.40 13.37
CA GLY A 190 -4.95 10.29 12.73
C GLY A 190 -5.55 9.78 11.45
N PHE A 191 -6.25 10.70 10.80
CA PHE A 191 -6.95 10.45 9.54
C PHE A 191 -6.60 11.52 8.51
N CYS A 192 -6.09 11.07 7.36
CA CYS A 192 -5.88 11.89 6.17
C CYS A 192 -6.99 11.56 5.16
N PRO A 193 -7.88 12.52 4.81
CA PRO A 193 -9.01 12.26 3.91
C PRO A 193 -8.61 11.82 2.49
N GLN A 194 -7.42 12.23 2.03
CA GLN A 194 -6.89 11.92 0.72
C GLN A 194 -5.37 12.05 0.74
N MET A 195 -4.68 10.97 0.38
CA MET A 195 -3.26 11.00 0.04
C MET A 195 -3.09 10.04 -1.13
N GLU A 196 -2.85 10.57 -2.32
CA GLU A 196 -2.87 9.77 -3.55
C GLU A 196 -1.99 10.32 -4.68
N LEU A 197 -1.57 9.42 -5.56
CA LEU A 197 -1.06 9.68 -6.88
C LEU A 197 -1.98 9.03 -7.91
N ARG A 198 -2.27 9.72 -9.01
CA ARG A 198 -3.17 9.25 -10.07
C ARG A 198 -2.67 9.64 -11.46
N ALA A 199 -2.78 8.74 -12.43
CA ALA A 199 -2.49 9.00 -13.83
C ALA A 199 -3.42 8.22 -14.76
N GLY A 200 -3.48 8.63 -16.02
CA GLY A 200 -4.34 8.02 -17.03
C GLY A 200 -5.75 8.61 -17.03
N ILE A 201 -6.62 8.00 -17.83
CA ILE A 201 -7.95 8.54 -18.15
C ILE A 201 -8.90 8.16 -17.01
N GLU A 202 -9.73 9.09 -16.53
CA GLU A 202 -10.82 8.77 -15.60
C GLU A 202 -11.82 7.77 -16.21
N ASP A 203 -11.83 7.69 -17.54
CA ASP A 203 -12.67 6.83 -18.38
C ASP A 203 -11.97 5.53 -18.82
N VAL A 204 -11.08 4.95 -18.01
CA VAL A 204 -10.86 3.50 -18.18
C VAL A 204 -12.23 2.84 -18.04
N PRO A 205 -12.70 2.07 -19.04
CA PRO A 205 -14.07 1.59 -19.04
C PRO A 205 -14.36 0.92 -17.69
N PRO A 206 -15.37 1.39 -16.92
CA PRO A 206 -15.74 0.73 -15.67
C PRO A 206 -16.10 -0.75 -15.88
N ASP A 207 -16.39 -1.11 -17.13
CA ASP A 207 -16.76 -2.43 -17.61
C ASP A 207 -15.69 -3.05 -18.53
N ILE A 208 -14.40 -2.99 -18.18
CA ILE A 208 -13.43 -3.87 -18.87
C ILE A 208 -13.85 -5.33 -18.61
N GLU A 209 -14.31 -6.02 -19.65
CA GLU A 209 -14.53 -7.45 -19.61
C GLU A 209 -13.18 -8.18 -19.63
N PHE A 210 -12.75 -8.60 -18.44
CA PHE A 210 -11.55 -9.42 -18.30
C PHE A 210 -11.86 -10.87 -18.66
N ALA A 211 -10.98 -11.50 -19.43
CA ALA A 211 -11.11 -12.90 -19.82
C ALA A 211 -10.89 -13.81 -18.60
N GLU A 212 -9.92 -13.43 -17.75
CA GLU A 212 -9.67 -14.08 -16.47
C GLU A 212 -9.53 -13.02 -15.38
N SER A 213 -10.06 -13.30 -14.19
CA SER A 213 -9.96 -12.39 -13.04
C SER A 213 -10.13 -13.11 -11.71
N ILE A 214 -9.59 -12.51 -10.66
CA ILE A 214 -10.01 -12.73 -9.27
C ILE A 214 -10.68 -11.47 -8.73
N THR A 215 -11.45 -11.64 -7.65
CA THR A 215 -12.12 -10.50 -7.00
C THR A 215 -11.12 -9.56 -6.34
N GLN A 216 -11.52 -8.30 -6.14
CA GLN A 216 -10.72 -7.32 -5.42
C GLN A 216 -10.34 -7.81 -4.00
N LYS A 217 -11.32 -8.37 -3.29
CA LYS A 217 -11.11 -8.93 -1.94
C LYS A 217 -10.09 -10.07 -1.93
N GLU A 218 -10.13 -10.95 -2.95
CA GLU A 218 -9.18 -12.07 -3.05
C GLU A 218 -7.76 -11.59 -3.32
N VAL A 219 -7.56 -10.60 -4.19
CA VAL A 219 -6.21 -10.08 -4.47
C VAL A 219 -5.65 -9.30 -3.28
N GLU A 220 -6.47 -8.50 -2.60
CA GLU A 220 -6.10 -7.81 -1.36
C GLU A 220 -5.70 -8.80 -0.26
N HIS A 221 -6.44 -9.90 -0.12
CA HIS A 221 -6.10 -10.97 0.81
C HIS A 221 -4.81 -11.70 0.42
N LYS A 222 -4.53 -11.89 -0.88
CA LYS A 222 -3.25 -12.46 -1.31
C LYS A 222 -2.07 -11.53 -1.02
N LEU A 223 -2.26 -10.23 -1.18
CA LEU A 223 -1.24 -9.23 -0.86
C LEU A 223 -0.99 -9.12 0.65
N ILE A 224 -2.04 -9.10 1.49
CA ILE A 224 -1.87 -8.98 2.95
C ILE A 224 -1.09 -10.16 3.56
N LEU A 225 -1.26 -11.37 2.99
CA LEU A 225 -0.50 -12.55 3.38
C LEU A 225 1.01 -12.42 3.11
N CYS A 226 1.43 -11.56 2.19
CA CYS A 226 2.85 -11.31 1.95
C CYS A 226 3.53 -10.52 3.08
N PHE A 227 2.74 -9.84 3.92
CA PHE A 227 3.22 -9.01 5.03
C PHE A 227 3.05 -9.74 6.37
N TYR A 228 1.82 -10.13 6.69
CA TYR A 228 1.49 -10.53 8.06
C TYR A 228 1.30 -12.04 8.20
N LYS A 229 2.14 -12.68 9.03
CA LYS A 229 1.97 -14.10 9.36
C LYS A 229 0.67 -14.36 10.12
N SER A 230 0.21 -13.40 10.91
CA SER A 230 -1.08 -13.47 11.62
C SER A 230 -2.26 -13.67 10.67
N GLN A 231 -2.16 -13.23 9.43
CA GLN A 231 -3.23 -13.36 8.44
C GLN A 231 -3.34 -14.79 7.88
N HIS A 232 -2.35 -15.65 8.15
CA HIS A 232 -2.42 -17.09 7.84
C HIS A 232 -3.18 -17.89 8.92
N ILE A 233 -3.56 -17.24 10.02
CA ILE A 233 -4.37 -17.87 11.06
C ILE A 233 -5.77 -18.10 10.49
N ASN A 234 -6.33 -19.27 10.78
CA ASN A 234 -7.74 -19.54 10.51
C ASN A 234 -8.59 -18.75 11.51
N TRP A 235 -8.89 -17.50 11.17
CA TRP A 235 -9.75 -16.62 11.95
C TRP A 235 -11.18 -17.15 11.93
N VAL A 236 -11.66 -17.56 13.10
CA VAL A 236 -13.02 -18.06 13.33
C VAL A 236 -13.62 -17.30 14.50
N SER A 237 -14.95 -17.29 14.59
CA SER A 237 -15.64 -16.77 15.76
C SER A 237 -15.27 -17.55 17.02
N LEU A 238 -15.55 -16.97 18.20
CA LEU A 238 -15.33 -17.65 19.47
C LEU A 238 -16.18 -18.92 19.56
N GLU A 239 -17.42 -18.85 19.08
CA GLU A 239 -18.38 -19.95 19.06
C GLU A 239 -17.85 -21.12 18.21
N GLU A 240 -17.39 -20.84 16.99
CA GLU A 240 -16.77 -21.84 16.12
C GLU A 240 -15.50 -22.43 16.75
N ALA A 241 -14.65 -21.60 17.37
CA ALA A 241 -13.45 -22.09 18.06
C ALA A 241 -13.80 -23.06 19.21
N LEU A 242 -14.86 -22.78 19.97
CA LEU A 242 -15.36 -23.63 21.05
C LEU A 242 -15.93 -24.96 20.55
N GLU A 243 -16.52 -24.98 19.35
CA GLU A 243 -16.97 -26.22 18.69
C GLU A 243 -15.81 -27.03 18.11
N MET A 244 -14.83 -26.35 17.49
CA MET A 244 -13.66 -26.98 16.86
C MET A 244 -12.72 -27.64 17.87
N ALA A 245 -12.51 -27.03 19.04
CA ALA A 245 -11.50 -27.48 19.99
C ALA A 245 -11.72 -28.92 20.51
N PRO A 246 -12.92 -29.30 21.01
CA PRO A 246 -13.21 -30.69 21.39
C PRO A 246 -13.12 -31.66 20.21
N ALA A 247 -13.64 -31.28 19.04
CA ALA A 247 -13.63 -32.10 17.83
C ALA A 247 -12.20 -32.41 17.35
N GLN A 248 -11.28 -31.47 17.51
CA GLN A 248 -9.87 -31.62 17.17
C GLN A 248 -9.00 -32.13 18.33
N GLN A 249 -9.59 -32.37 19.51
CA GLN A 249 -8.87 -32.74 20.74
C GLN A 249 -7.74 -31.76 21.08
N LYS A 250 -7.97 -30.45 20.87
CA LYS A 250 -7.00 -29.39 21.16
C LYS A 250 -7.45 -28.54 22.34
N PRO A 251 -6.55 -28.15 23.25
CA PRO A 251 -6.88 -27.18 24.30
C PRO A 251 -7.08 -25.79 23.69
N ILE A 252 -7.87 -24.94 24.37
CA ILE A 252 -8.04 -23.54 24.01
C ILE A 252 -7.03 -22.71 24.80
N HIS A 253 -6.27 -21.88 24.08
CA HIS A 253 -5.41 -20.85 24.67
C HIS A 253 -5.97 -19.48 24.27
N ALA A 254 -6.39 -18.69 25.24
CA ALA A 254 -6.89 -17.34 25.02
C ALA A 254 -5.76 -16.32 25.19
N LEU A 255 -5.56 -15.47 24.18
CA LEU A 255 -4.68 -14.32 24.20
C LEU A 255 -5.54 -13.07 24.09
N SER A 256 -5.37 -12.13 25.03
CA SER A 256 -5.97 -10.80 24.93
C SER A 256 -4.88 -9.83 24.49
N ILE A 257 -5.19 -9.06 23.45
CA ILE A 257 -4.32 -8.01 22.92
C ILE A 257 -5.03 -6.67 23.01
N ASP A 258 -4.25 -5.60 23.07
CA ASP A 258 -4.74 -4.23 22.93
C ASP A 258 -4.28 -3.72 21.57
N GLY A 259 -5.23 -3.38 20.70
CA GLY A 259 -5.00 -3.00 19.31
C GLY A 259 -5.35 -4.07 18.25
N PRO A 260 -5.49 -3.65 16.98
CA PRO A 260 -5.83 -4.53 15.86
C PRO A 260 -4.65 -5.43 15.46
N LEU A 261 -4.95 -6.56 14.79
CA LEU A 261 -3.95 -7.43 14.12
C LEU A 261 -3.84 -7.16 12.62
N ALA A 262 -4.35 -6.01 12.19
CA ALA A 262 -4.41 -5.53 10.82
C ALA A 262 -4.05 -4.03 10.79
N ASP A 263 -3.77 -3.52 9.60
CA ASP A 263 -3.34 -2.14 9.35
C ASP A 263 -4.44 -1.12 9.65
N GLU A 264 -4.52 -0.65 10.88
CA GLU A 264 -5.16 0.63 11.18
C GLU A 264 -4.14 1.77 11.10
N SER A 265 -2.90 1.47 11.51
CA SER A 265 -1.72 2.33 11.44
C SER A 265 -0.47 1.45 11.68
N CYS A 266 0.70 1.83 11.17
CA CYS A 266 1.89 0.96 11.09
C CYS A 266 2.98 1.25 12.14
#